data_AF-A0A453HK43-F1
#
_entry.id   AF-A0A453HK43-F1
#
_cell.length_a   1.000
_cell.length_b   1.000
_cell.length_c   1.000
_cell.angle_alpha   90.00
_cell.angle_beta   90.00
_cell.angle_gamma   90.00
#
_symmetry.space_group_name_H-M   'P 1'
#
loop_
_entity.id
_entity.type
_entity.pdbx_description
1 polymer ?
#
loop_
_entity_poly.entity_id
_entity_poly.type
_entity_poly.pdbx_seq_one_letter_code
_entity_poly.pdbx_strand_id
1 'polypeptide(L)'
;PEAVLTLHADNFDDAIAKHPFILVEFYAPWCGHCKSLAPEYEKAAQLLSKHDPAIVLAKVDANDEKNKPLAGKYEVQGFPTLKIFRNGGKNIQEYKGPREAEGIVEYLKKQVGPASKEIKAPEDATYLEDGKIHIVGVFTEFSGTEFTNFLEVAEKLRSDYDFGHTVHANHLPRGDAAVERPLVRLFKPFDELVVDSK
;
A
#
# COMPACT_ATOMS: atom_id res chain seq x y z
N PRO A 1 14.50 9.74 22.11
CA PRO A 1 14.98 9.44 20.73
C PRO A 1 13.86 9.73 19.74
N GLU A 2 14.16 10.36 18.60
CA GLU A 2 13.18 10.47 17.50
C GLU A 2 12.90 9.06 16.96
N ALA A 3 11.63 8.74 16.74
CA ALA A 3 11.16 7.49 16.17
C ALA A 3 11.25 7.51 14.64
N VAL A 4 11.23 8.70 14.02
CA VAL A 4 11.41 8.86 12.58
C VAL A 4 12.90 8.76 12.21
N LEU A 5 13.23 7.85 11.31
CA LEU A 5 14.58 7.68 10.80
C LEU A 5 14.98 8.84 9.88
N THR A 6 16.14 9.45 10.13
CA THR A 6 16.67 10.48 9.23
C THR A 6 17.53 9.83 8.15
N LEU A 7 17.17 10.07 6.90
CA LEU A 7 17.86 9.54 5.72
C LEU A 7 18.54 10.65 4.92
N HIS A 8 19.64 10.27 4.30
CA HIS A 8 20.48 11.07 3.43
C HIS A 8 20.88 10.24 2.21
N ALA A 9 21.41 10.88 1.18
CA ALA A 9 21.83 10.20 -0.04
C ALA A 9 22.83 9.05 0.17
N ASP A 10 23.63 9.10 1.25
CA ASP A 10 24.65 8.09 1.58
C ASP A 10 24.12 6.87 2.34
N ASN A 11 22.93 6.94 2.95
CA ASN A 11 22.33 5.84 3.72
C ASN A 11 20.95 5.40 3.22
N PHE A 12 20.40 6.10 2.22
CA PHE A 12 19.03 5.89 1.74
C PHE A 12 18.82 4.47 1.23
N ASP A 13 19.63 4.03 0.26
CA ASP A 13 19.44 2.75 -0.41
C ASP A 13 19.61 1.57 0.58
N ASP A 14 20.54 1.68 1.54
CA ASP A 14 20.71 0.70 2.62
C ASP A 14 19.48 0.61 3.53
N ALA A 15 18.91 1.75 3.90
CA ALA A 15 17.71 1.79 4.72
C ALA A 15 16.51 1.18 3.98
N ILE A 16 16.33 1.51 2.70
CA ILE A 16 15.27 0.93 1.87
C ILE A 16 15.46 -0.58 1.71
N ALA A 17 16.70 -1.06 1.52
CA ALA A 17 16.98 -2.50 1.40
C ALA A 17 16.73 -3.26 2.71
N LYS A 18 17.03 -2.65 3.86
CA LYS A 18 16.87 -3.24 5.19
C LYS A 18 15.41 -3.36 5.61
N HIS A 19 14.55 -2.44 5.17
CA HIS A 19 13.15 -2.38 5.59
C HIS A 19 12.22 -2.81 4.46
N PRO A 20 11.53 -3.97 4.57
CA PRO A 20 10.65 -4.46 3.51
C PRO A 20 9.45 -3.54 3.23
N PHE A 21 9.08 -2.72 4.21
CA PHE A 21 8.08 -1.66 4.12
C PHE A 21 8.57 -0.43 4.89
N ILE A 22 8.63 0.72 4.23
CA ILE A 22 9.04 2.00 4.84
C ILE A 22 8.30 3.16 4.18
N LEU A 23 7.75 4.07 4.99
CA LEU A 23 7.20 5.35 4.52
C LEU A 23 8.29 6.42 4.64
N VAL A 24 8.53 7.18 3.57
CA VAL A 24 9.52 8.25 3.54
C VAL A 24 8.84 9.58 3.23
N GLU A 25 9.04 10.56 4.10
CA GLU A 25 8.70 11.97 3.87
C GLU A 25 9.89 12.69 3.23
N PHE A 26 9.70 13.25 2.04
CA PHE A 26 10.60 14.23 1.45
C PHE A 26 10.10 15.63 1.83
N TYR A 27 10.89 16.33 2.64
CA TYR A 27 10.50 17.61 3.24
C TYR A 27 11.51 18.73 2.94
N ALA A 28 11.14 19.94 3.31
CA ALA A 28 12.05 21.09 3.35
C ALA A 28 11.87 21.86 4.68
N PRO A 29 12.95 22.34 5.34
CA PRO A 29 12.87 22.98 6.66
C PRO A 29 12.03 24.25 6.72
N TRP A 30 11.88 24.95 5.59
CA TRP A 30 11.12 26.18 5.48
C TRP A 30 9.63 25.95 5.15
N CYS A 31 9.23 24.72 4.79
CA CYS A 31 7.86 24.42 4.40
C CYS A 31 6.91 24.36 5.61
N GLY A 32 5.88 25.21 5.62
CA GLY A 32 4.87 25.24 6.70
C GLY A 32 4.07 23.94 6.83
N HIS A 33 3.74 23.29 5.71
CA HIS A 33 3.04 22.00 5.73
C HIS A 33 3.90 20.88 6.33
N CYS A 34 5.21 20.86 6.04
CA CYS A 34 6.16 19.91 6.65
C CYS A 34 6.25 20.12 8.16
N LYS A 35 6.35 21.38 8.62
CA LYS A 35 6.37 21.71 10.05
C LYS A 35 5.11 21.25 10.78
N SER A 36 3.96 21.32 10.10
CA SER A 36 2.68 20.88 10.66
C SER A 36 2.56 19.36 10.70
N LEU A 37 3.11 18.66 9.71
CA LEU A 37 3.11 17.20 9.63
C LEU A 37 4.10 16.55 10.61
N ALA A 38 5.26 17.16 10.84
CA ALA A 38 6.34 16.61 11.68
C ALA A 38 5.88 16.02 13.04
N PRO A 39 5.08 16.72 13.87
CA PRO A 39 4.62 16.14 15.15
C PRO A 39 3.69 14.93 14.98
N GLU A 40 2.78 14.97 13.99
CA GLU A 40 1.87 13.86 13.69
C GLU A 40 2.62 12.65 13.14
N TYR A 41 3.61 12.90 12.27
CA TYR A 41 4.46 11.89 11.68
C TYR A 41 5.34 11.18 12.72
N GLU A 42 5.90 11.94 13.66
CA GLU A 42 6.67 11.41 14.79
C GLU A 42 5.79 10.57 15.73
N LYS A 43 4.59 11.05 16.06
CA LYS A 43 3.62 10.31 16.86
C LYS A 43 3.19 9.00 16.16
N ALA A 44 2.93 9.06 14.85
CA ALA A 44 2.61 7.87 14.05
C ALA A 44 3.77 6.86 14.07
N ALA A 45 5.01 7.32 13.88
CA ALA A 45 6.21 6.46 13.91
C ALA A 45 6.36 5.73 15.25
N GLN A 46 6.12 6.42 16.37
CA GLN A 46 6.14 5.80 17.70
C GLN A 46 5.07 4.72 17.86
N LEU A 47 3.85 4.95 17.38
CA LEU A 47 2.77 3.96 17.44
C LEU A 47 3.04 2.76 16.53
N LEU A 48 3.58 3.01 15.34
CA LEU A 48 3.85 2.01 14.31
C LEU A 48 5.09 1.15 14.59
N SER A 49 6.06 1.68 15.34
CA SER A 49 7.21 0.91 15.82
C SER A 49 6.82 -0.28 16.72
N LYS A 50 5.62 -0.23 17.31
CA LYS A 50 5.05 -1.29 18.17
C LYS A 50 4.25 -2.34 17.39
N HIS A 51 4.05 -2.15 16.09
CA HIS A 51 3.42 -3.14 15.22
C HIS A 51 4.36 -4.33 15.01
N ASP A 52 3.81 -5.50 14.67
CA ASP A 52 4.58 -6.69 14.30
C ASP A 52 4.16 -7.16 12.89
N PRO A 53 5.02 -7.05 11.86
CA PRO A 53 6.38 -6.50 11.90
C PRO A 53 6.37 -4.97 12.06
N ALA A 54 7.43 -4.41 12.65
CA ALA A 54 7.53 -2.96 12.89
C ALA A 54 7.46 -2.17 11.57
N ILE A 55 6.62 -1.13 11.56
CA ILE A 55 6.44 -0.25 10.42
C ILE A 55 7.30 1.00 10.61
N VAL A 56 8.25 1.22 9.70
CA VAL A 56 9.24 2.28 9.81
C VAL A 56 8.82 3.51 9.02
N LEU A 57 8.95 4.67 9.66
CA LEU A 57 8.81 5.99 9.05
C LEU A 57 10.17 6.66 8.99
N ALA A 58 10.45 7.32 7.88
CA ALA A 58 11.68 8.06 7.65
C ALA A 58 11.40 9.44 7.05
N LYS A 59 12.40 10.31 7.12
CA LYS A 59 12.39 11.66 6.54
C LYS A 59 13.71 11.95 5.82
N VAL A 60 13.62 12.69 4.72
CA VAL A 60 14.74 13.22 3.94
C VAL A 60 14.54 14.71 3.73
N ASP A 61 15.51 15.53 4.13
CA ASP A 61 15.54 16.94 3.71
C ASP A 61 15.92 16.98 2.24
N ALA A 62 14.92 17.12 1.37
CA ALA A 62 15.10 17.15 -0.08
C ALA A 62 15.46 18.56 -0.60
N ASN A 63 15.52 19.56 0.28
CA ASN A 63 16.04 20.89 -0.02
C ASN A 63 17.58 20.95 0.16
N ASP A 64 18.18 20.09 0.98
CA ASP A 64 19.64 19.97 1.11
C ASP A 64 20.29 19.55 -0.24
N GLU A 65 21.34 20.26 -0.64
CA GLU A 65 22.13 19.99 -1.86
C GLU A 65 22.59 18.53 -1.95
N LYS A 66 22.97 17.92 -0.82
CA LYS A 66 23.42 16.53 -0.76
C LYS A 66 22.33 15.52 -1.12
N ASN A 67 21.08 15.88 -0.89
CA ASN A 67 19.91 15.03 -1.08
C ASN A 67 19.15 15.33 -2.38
N LYS A 68 19.51 16.39 -3.13
CA LYS A 68 18.91 16.70 -4.44
C LYS A 68 18.87 15.53 -5.42
N PRO A 69 19.88 14.64 -5.51
CA PRO A 69 19.79 13.46 -6.37
C PRO A 69 18.61 12.55 -6.01
N LEU A 70 18.26 12.41 -4.73
CA LEU A 70 17.10 11.63 -4.29
C LEU A 70 15.79 12.32 -4.71
N ALA A 71 15.70 13.64 -4.55
CA ALA A 71 14.53 14.41 -4.97
C ALA A 71 14.26 14.25 -6.48
N GLY A 72 15.32 14.29 -7.31
CA GLY A 72 15.24 14.02 -8.74
C GLY A 72 14.85 12.57 -9.05
N LYS A 73 15.53 11.60 -8.44
CA LYS A 73 15.29 10.14 -8.63
C LYS A 73 13.84 9.74 -8.35
N TYR A 74 13.23 10.35 -7.34
CA TYR A 74 11.86 10.04 -6.91
C TYR A 74 10.82 11.08 -7.32
N GLU A 75 11.17 11.98 -8.24
CA GLU A 75 10.25 12.96 -8.84
C GLU A 75 9.52 13.82 -7.80
N VAL A 76 10.26 14.31 -6.81
CA VAL A 76 9.73 15.19 -5.76
C VAL A 76 9.55 16.60 -6.33
N GLN A 77 8.31 16.95 -6.66
CA GLN A 77 7.95 18.25 -7.27
C GLN A 77 7.48 19.30 -6.25
N GLY A 78 7.25 18.90 -5.00
CA GLY A 78 6.79 19.79 -3.94
C GLY A 78 6.90 19.15 -2.55
N PHE A 79 6.65 19.93 -1.51
CA PHE A 79 6.82 19.48 -0.13
C PHE A 79 5.53 19.65 0.71
N PRO A 80 5.22 18.71 1.61
CA PRO A 80 5.83 17.39 1.72
C PRO A 80 5.39 16.46 0.58
N THR A 81 6.30 15.62 0.09
CA THR A 81 5.97 14.46 -0.74
C THR A 81 6.23 13.21 0.06
N LEU A 82 5.23 12.34 0.19
CA LEU A 82 5.35 11.10 0.95
C LEU A 82 5.29 9.89 0.01
N LYS A 83 6.25 8.96 0.15
CA LYS A 83 6.31 7.75 -0.68
C LYS A 83 6.52 6.51 0.16
N ILE A 84 5.76 5.47 -0.16
CA ILE A 84 5.88 4.13 0.41
C ILE A 84 6.83 3.33 -0.46
N PHE A 85 7.84 2.75 0.17
CA PHE A 85 8.79 1.84 -0.47
C PHE A 85 8.54 0.42 0.03
N ARG A 86 8.46 -0.51 -0.91
CA ARG A 86 8.25 -1.94 -0.65
C ARG A 86 9.33 -2.78 -1.30
N ASN A 87 9.63 -3.93 -0.70
CA ASN A 87 10.48 -4.97 -1.28
C ASN A 87 11.85 -4.41 -1.73
N GLY A 88 12.49 -3.60 -0.88
CA GLY A 88 13.78 -2.97 -1.21
C GLY A 88 13.68 -1.91 -2.30
N GLY A 89 12.56 -1.19 -2.40
CA GLY A 89 12.35 -0.11 -3.36
C GLY A 89 11.96 -0.57 -4.77
N LYS A 90 11.66 -1.85 -4.96
CA LYS A 90 11.15 -2.39 -6.24
C LYS A 90 9.74 -1.91 -6.57
N ASN A 91 8.95 -1.59 -5.55
CA ASN A 91 7.63 -1.01 -5.71
C ASN A 91 7.58 0.26 -4.85
N ILE A 92 7.28 1.38 -5.51
CA ILE A 92 7.23 2.70 -4.91
C ILE A 92 5.86 3.28 -5.22
N GLN A 93 5.16 3.71 -4.18
CA GLN A 93 3.81 4.25 -4.28
C GLN A 93 3.75 5.60 -3.58
N GLU A 94 2.96 6.53 -4.13
CA GLU A 94 2.67 7.78 -3.43
C GLU A 94 1.72 7.52 -2.27
N TYR A 95 1.99 8.15 -1.13
CA TYR A 95 1.10 8.09 0.03
C TYR A 95 -0.09 9.04 -0.17
N LYS A 96 -1.29 8.46 -0.25
CA LYS A 96 -2.55 9.20 -0.43
C LYS A 96 -3.44 9.21 0.83
N GLY A 97 -2.89 8.78 1.97
CA GLY A 97 -3.62 8.68 3.23
C GLY A 97 -3.75 10.03 3.98
N PRO A 98 -4.44 10.02 5.14
CA PRO A 98 -4.56 11.19 6.02
C PRO A 98 -3.21 11.67 6.58
N ARG A 99 -3.15 12.87 7.15
CA ARG A 99 -1.89 13.46 7.66
C ARG A 99 -1.82 13.54 9.19
N GLU A 100 -2.91 13.20 9.85
CA GLU A 100 -3.03 13.03 11.29
C GLU A 100 -2.45 11.69 11.72
N ALA A 101 -1.85 11.62 12.91
CA ALA A 101 -1.10 10.45 13.36
C ALA A 101 -1.94 9.16 13.33
N GLU A 102 -3.18 9.23 13.83
CA GLU A 102 -4.12 8.09 13.83
C GLU A 102 -4.43 7.63 12.41
N GLY A 103 -4.68 8.56 11.49
CA GLY A 103 -4.98 8.23 10.10
C GLY A 103 -3.78 7.64 9.36
N ILE A 104 -2.56 8.13 9.63
CA ILE A 104 -1.32 7.52 9.13
C ILE A 104 -1.19 6.08 9.64
N VAL A 105 -1.43 5.86 10.94
CA VAL A 105 -1.33 4.53 11.55
C VAL A 105 -2.30 3.55 10.91
N GLU A 106 -3.56 3.92 10.78
CA GLU A 106 -4.60 3.08 10.17
C GLU A 106 -4.29 2.77 8.70
N TYR A 107 -3.92 3.80 7.94
CA TYR A 107 -3.57 3.64 6.53
C TYR A 107 -2.39 2.68 6.35
N LEU A 108 -1.30 2.88 7.09
CA LEU A 108 -0.11 2.05 6.94
C LEU A 108 -0.32 0.61 7.42
N LYS A 109 -1.12 0.39 8.47
CA LYS A 109 -1.52 -0.97 8.88
C LYS A 109 -2.29 -1.69 7.78
N LYS A 110 -3.25 -1.02 7.12
CA LYS A 110 -3.95 -1.58 5.95
C LYS A 110 -2.98 -1.89 4.82
N GLN A 111 -1.98 -1.02 4.62
CA GLN A 111 -1.00 -1.15 3.54
C GLN A 111 0.12 -2.17 3.81
N VAL A 112 0.35 -2.60 5.04
CA VAL A 112 1.37 -3.64 5.36
C VAL A 112 0.80 -5.04 5.24
N GLY A 113 -0.52 -5.20 5.33
CA GLY A 113 -1.19 -6.47 5.07
C GLY A 113 -0.97 -7.00 3.64
N PRO A 114 -1.41 -8.24 3.37
CA PRO A 114 -1.28 -8.83 2.04
C PRO A 114 -1.98 -7.94 1.00
N ALA A 115 -1.42 -7.82 -0.21
CA ALA A 115 -2.03 -7.02 -1.26
C ALA A 115 -3.41 -7.51 -1.68
N SER A 116 -3.71 -8.79 -1.44
CA SER A 116 -5.02 -9.38 -1.69
C SER A 116 -5.48 -10.15 -0.45
N LYS A 117 -6.75 -9.97 -0.05
CA LYS A 117 -7.35 -10.68 1.09
C LYS A 117 -7.90 -12.04 0.64
N GLU A 118 -7.51 -13.11 1.33
CA GLU A 118 -8.11 -14.42 1.11
C GLU A 118 -9.55 -14.45 1.64
N ILE A 119 -10.51 -14.87 0.82
CA ILE A 119 -11.93 -15.00 1.17
C ILE A 119 -12.21 -16.47 1.44
N LYS A 120 -12.27 -16.82 2.73
CA LYS A 120 -12.44 -18.21 3.20
C LYS A 120 -13.89 -18.56 3.46
N ALA A 121 -14.73 -17.57 3.70
CA ALA A 121 -16.15 -17.72 3.91
C ALA A 121 -16.92 -16.50 3.36
N PRO A 122 -18.25 -16.57 3.18
CA PRO A 122 -19.05 -15.45 2.69
C PRO A 122 -18.93 -14.17 3.53
N GLU A 123 -18.69 -14.31 4.84
CA GLU A 123 -18.54 -13.17 5.76
C GLU A 123 -17.28 -12.35 5.46
N ASP A 124 -16.24 -13.00 4.89
CA ASP A 124 -15.01 -12.32 4.49
C ASP A 124 -15.21 -11.41 3.27
N ALA A 125 -16.28 -11.62 2.50
CA ALA A 125 -16.58 -10.95 1.24
C ALA A 125 -17.52 -9.74 1.39
N THR A 126 -17.99 -9.45 2.60
CA THR A 126 -18.93 -8.35 2.88
C THR A 126 -18.41 -6.96 2.50
N TYR A 127 -17.08 -6.78 2.49
CA TYR A 127 -16.44 -5.53 2.04
C TYR A 127 -16.63 -5.24 0.55
N LEU A 128 -16.95 -6.25 -0.27
CA LEU A 128 -17.14 -6.10 -1.72
C LEU A 128 -18.38 -5.28 -2.08
N GLU A 129 -19.31 -5.12 -1.13
CA GLU A 129 -20.58 -4.40 -1.31
C GLU A 129 -20.55 -2.97 -0.76
N ASP A 130 -19.37 -2.45 -0.40
CA ASP A 130 -19.22 -1.11 0.19
C ASP A 130 -19.33 0.06 -0.81
N GLY A 131 -19.64 -0.22 -2.07
CA GLY A 131 -19.74 0.77 -3.14
C GLY A 131 -18.39 1.26 -3.69
N LYS A 132 -17.29 0.57 -3.42
CA LYS A 132 -15.99 0.80 -4.08
C LYS A 132 -15.72 -0.22 -5.19
N ILE A 133 -14.66 0.04 -5.95
CA ILE A 133 -14.16 -0.92 -6.93
C ILE A 133 -13.30 -1.95 -6.21
N HIS A 134 -13.66 -3.23 -6.34
CA HIS A 134 -12.90 -4.36 -5.80
C HIS A 134 -12.55 -5.35 -6.91
N ILE A 135 -11.35 -5.91 -6.84
CA ILE A 135 -10.86 -6.88 -7.83
C ILE A 135 -10.63 -8.21 -7.12
N VAL A 136 -11.41 -9.24 -7.48
CA VAL A 136 -11.33 -10.55 -6.85
C VAL A 136 -10.87 -11.60 -7.84
N GLY A 137 -9.75 -12.26 -7.54
CA GLY A 137 -9.31 -13.42 -8.31
C GLY A 137 -9.92 -14.71 -7.78
N VAL A 138 -10.54 -15.51 -8.65
CA VAL A 138 -11.04 -16.84 -8.32
C VAL A 138 -10.14 -17.86 -9.00
N PHE A 139 -9.49 -18.71 -8.22
CA PHE A 139 -8.48 -19.66 -8.69
C PHE A 139 -8.88 -21.10 -8.37
N THR A 140 -8.24 -22.07 -9.01
CA THR A 140 -8.38 -23.50 -8.65
C THR A 140 -7.49 -23.87 -7.47
N GLU A 141 -6.35 -23.19 -7.33
CA GLU A 141 -5.39 -23.33 -6.24
C GLU A 141 -4.62 -22.02 -6.06
N PHE A 142 -4.04 -21.80 -4.88
CA PHE A 142 -3.18 -20.64 -4.60
C PHE A 142 -1.73 -20.89 -5.03
N SER A 143 -1.57 -21.33 -6.27
CA SER A 143 -0.28 -21.66 -6.87
C SER A 143 -0.31 -21.39 -8.38
N GLY A 144 0.86 -21.49 -9.03
CA GLY A 144 0.97 -21.28 -10.47
C GLY A 144 1.20 -19.82 -10.90
N THR A 145 1.37 -19.65 -12.20
CA THR A 145 1.75 -18.38 -12.82
C THR A 145 0.62 -17.36 -12.74
N GLU A 146 -0.62 -17.79 -12.91
CA GLU A 146 -1.82 -16.94 -12.89
C GLU A 146 -2.02 -16.30 -11.51
N PHE A 147 -1.92 -17.10 -10.44
CA PHE A 147 -2.03 -16.60 -9.07
C PHE A 147 -0.89 -15.65 -8.73
N THR A 148 0.34 -15.99 -9.13
CA THR A 148 1.52 -15.13 -8.92
C THR A 148 1.36 -13.79 -9.64
N ASN A 149 0.97 -13.80 -10.91
CA ASN A 149 0.72 -12.59 -11.70
C ASN A 149 -0.39 -11.72 -11.08
N PHE A 150 -1.45 -12.35 -10.57
CA PHE A 150 -2.52 -11.62 -9.89
C PHE A 150 -2.01 -10.92 -8.63
N LEU A 151 -1.20 -11.58 -7.80
CA LEU A 151 -0.61 -10.97 -6.62
C LEU A 151 0.35 -9.82 -7.00
N GLU A 152 1.11 -9.94 -8.09
CA GLU A 152 1.95 -8.84 -8.58
C GLU A 152 1.13 -7.62 -9.01
N VAL A 153 -0.01 -7.83 -9.68
CA VAL A 153 -0.94 -6.76 -10.06
C VAL A 153 -1.58 -6.15 -8.82
N ALA A 154 -2.00 -6.99 -7.85
CA ALA A 154 -2.54 -6.53 -6.58
C ALA A 154 -1.52 -5.65 -5.84
N GLU A 155 -0.25 -6.06 -5.74
CA GLU A 155 0.80 -5.25 -5.11
C GLU A 155 1.03 -3.91 -5.82
N LYS A 156 0.92 -3.87 -7.15
CA LYS A 156 1.08 -2.63 -7.91
C LYS A 156 -0.10 -1.67 -7.71
N LEU A 157 -1.33 -2.20 -7.62
CA LEU A 157 -2.55 -1.41 -7.66
C LEU A 157 -3.29 -1.29 -6.31
N ARG A 158 -2.78 -1.87 -5.22
CA ARG A 158 -3.36 -1.82 -3.86
C ARG A 158 -3.56 -0.42 -3.24
N SER A 159 -3.06 0.62 -3.90
CA SER A 159 -3.30 2.02 -3.50
C SER A 159 -4.58 2.59 -4.10
N ASP A 160 -5.05 2.01 -5.22
CA ASP A 160 -6.18 2.50 -5.98
C ASP A 160 -7.39 1.54 -5.91
N TYR A 161 -7.13 0.24 -5.76
CA TYR A 161 -8.17 -0.80 -5.67
C TYR A 161 -7.91 -1.74 -4.50
N ASP A 162 -9.00 -2.29 -3.94
CA ASP A 162 -8.93 -3.36 -2.95
C ASP A 162 -9.01 -4.72 -3.66
N PHE A 163 -8.09 -5.63 -3.33
CA PHE A 163 -8.01 -6.95 -3.95
C PHE A 163 -8.44 -8.05 -2.99
N GLY A 164 -9.12 -9.05 -3.53
CA GLY A 164 -9.45 -10.31 -2.85
C GLY A 164 -9.06 -11.53 -3.68
N HIS A 165 -8.94 -12.69 -3.05
CA HIS A 165 -8.79 -13.95 -3.78
C HIS A 165 -9.48 -15.11 -3.07
N THR A 166 -9.92 -16.10 -3.83
CA THR A 166 -10.55 -17.31 -3.29
C THR A 166 -10.41 -18.50 -4.22
N VAL A 167 -10.53 -19.71 -3.69
CA VAL A 167 -10.78 -20.94 -4.47
C VAL A 167 -12.27 -21.31 -4.50
N HIS A 168 -13.11 -20.56 -3.80
CA HIS A 168 -14.52 -20.86 -3.56
C HIS A 168 -15.40 -19.72 -4.09
N ALA A 169 -15.76 -19.81 -5.38
CA ALA A 169 -16.60 -18.79 -6.05
C ALA A 169 -17.94 -18.54 -5.33
N ASN A 170 -18.49 -19.55 -4.67
CA ASN A 170 -19.73 -19.50 -3.89
C ASN A 170 -19.65 -18.61 -2.64
N HIS A 171 -18.45 -18.19 -2.21
CA HIS A 171 -18.29 -17.22 -1.12
C HIS A 171 -18.46 -15.78 -1.58
N LEU A 172 -18.46 -15.52 -2.88
CA LEU A 172 -18.62 -14.17 -3.41
C LEU A 172 -20.10 -13.80 -3.54
N PRO A 173 -20.46 -12.51 -3.34
CA PRO A 173 -21.79 -12.02 -3.69
C PRO A 173 -22.08 -12.36 -5.16
N ARG A 174 -23.23 -13.00 -5.41
CA ARG A 174 -23.64 -13.46 -6.75
C ARG A 174 -22.64 -14.45 -7.40
N GLY A 175 -22.01 -15.29 -6.59
CA GLY A 175 -21.18 -16.39 -7.06
C GLY A 175 -22.01 -17.49 -7.69
N ASP A 176 -21.81 -17.74 -9.00
CA ASP A 176 -22.29 -18.96 -9.65
C ASP A 176 -21.44 -20.17 -9.23
N ALA A 177 -22.00 -21.37 -9.36
CA ALA A 177 -21.32 -22.61 -9.01
C ALA A 177 -20.23 -23.00 -10.02
N ALA A 178 -19.11 -23.51 -9.47
CA ALA A 178 -17.95 -24.12 -10.13
C ALA A 178 -17.27 -23.27 -11.22
N VAL A 179 -16.12 -22.69 -10.87
CA VAL A 179 -15.22 -22.04 -11.82
C VAL A 179 -14.17 -23.05 -12.28
N GLU A 180 -14.22 -23.42 -13.56
CA GLU A 180 -13.31 -24.45 -14.14
C GLU A 180 -11.90 -23.92 -14.48
N ARG A 181 -11.71 -22.58 -14.49
CA ARG A 181 -10.43 -21.93 -14.84
C ARG A 181 -10.27 -20.63 -14.04
N PRO A 182 -9.03 -20.19 -13.72
CA PRO A 182 -8.81 -18.91 -13.06
C PRO A 182 -9.55 -17.76 -13.75
N LEU A 183 -10.23 -16.93 -12.97
CA LEU A 183 -10.92 -15.72 -13.46
C LEU A 183 -10.67 -14.55 -12.54
N VAL A 184 -10.77 -13.33 -13.08
CA VAL A 184 -10.74 -12.09 -12.31
C VAL A 184 -12.12 -11.43 -12.41
N ARG A 185 -12.74 -11.20 -11.25
CA ARG A 185 -14.05 -10.57 -11.12
C ARG A 185 -13.91 -9.15 -10.59
N LEU A 186 -14.47 -8.20 -11.32
CA LEU A 186 -14.52 -6.79 -10.94
C LEU A 186 -15.88 -6.47 -10.30
N PHE A 187 -15.87 -6.04 -9.04
CA PHE A 187 -17.03 -5.47 -8.36
C PHE A 187 -16.96 -3.95 -8.50
N LYS A 188 -18.03 -3.31 -8.96
CA LYS A 188 -18.10 -1.85 -9.18
C LYS A 188 -19.43 -1.28 -8.69
N PRO A 189 -19.48 0.00 -8.31
CA PRO A 189 -20.67 0.60 -7.69
C PRO A 189 -21.85 0.91 -8.63
N PHE A 190 -21.68 0.99 -9.96
CA PHE A 190 -22.77 1.38 -10.88
C PHE A 190 -22.77 0.59 -12.19
N ASP A 191 -24.00 0.30 -12.65
CA ASP A 191 -24.49 -0.17 -13.96
C ASP A 191 -23.82 -1.42 -14.56
N GLU A 192 -24.57 -2.54 -14.52
CA GLU A 192 -24.26 -3.89 -15.02
C GLU A 192 -23.08 -4.60 -14.31
N LEU A 193 -23.45 -5.60 -13.50
CA LEU A 193 -22.76 -5.95 -12.25
C LEU A 193 -21.59 -6.94 -12.35
N VAL A 194 -21.16 -7.36 -13.55
CA VAL A 194 -19.99 -8.23 -13.74
C VAL A 194 -19.43 -8.01 -15.15
N VAL A 195 -18.11 -7.85 -15.28
CA VAL A 195 -17.40 -8.05 -16.55
C VAL A 195 -16.39 -9.17 -16.31
N ASP A 196 -16.65 -10.33 -16.91
CA ASP A 196 -15.69 -11.44 -16.93
C ASP A 196 -14.69 -11.18 -18.08
N SER A 197 -13.41 -11.01 -17.76
CA SER A 197 -12.34 -11.03 -18.75
C SER A 197 -11.69 -12.41 -18.75
N LYS A 198 -11.64 -13.06 -19.92
CA LYS A 198 -10.90 -14.31 -20.15
C LYS A 198 -9.44 -14.03 -20.49
#